data_AF-A0A5S4H1B2-F1
#
_entry.id   AF-A0A5S4H1B2-F1
#
_cell.length_a   1.000
_cell.length_b   1.000
_cell.length_c   1.000
_cell.angle_alpha   90.00
_cell.angle_beta   90.00
_cell.angle_gamma   90.00
#
_symmetry.space_group_name_H-M   'P 1'
#
loop_
_entity.id
_entity.type
_entity.pdbx_description
1 polymer ?
#
loop_
_entity_poly.entity_id
_entity_poly.type
_entity_poly.pdbx_seq_one_letter_code
_entity_poly.pdbx_strand_id
1 'polypeptide(L)'
;MTLVVSDYPRKHVGKVAEVNGMTIADGPWIAVREAFAITGLRSGVLMRWEEEGLISAAQDSERSPRRYLKPELEIVAKLSTNGPPSLRALRRYLTSRPRDKSDDRLPNDSTDTGTQQADTLAPDGSESAAFLAVLANLLRGQKLSPEAVSERRIHVTRDAASRRVAIECRRRASDGDRWWFSWGGGVWLCEADNPTEAVVQVKAALRTVGGP
;
A
#
# COMPACT_ATOMS: atom_id res chain seq x y z
N MET A 1 -35.83 15.61 -21.91
CA MET A 1 -35.26 14.26 -22.07
C MET A 1 -33.74 14.39 -22.06
N THR A 2 -33.11 14.15 -20.91
CA THR A 2 -31.65 14.15 -20.77
C THR A 2 -31.13 12.85 -21.34
N LEU A 3 -30.36 12.94 -22.44
CA LEU A 3 -29.64 11.81 -23.00
C LEU A 3 -28.60 11.36 -21.97
N VAL A 4 -28.87 10.26 -21.27
CA VAL A 4 -27.87 9.55 -20.48
C VAL A 4 -26.89 8.96 -21.49
N VAL A 5 -25.77 9.65 -21.73
CA VAL A 5 -24.64 9.07 -22.42
C VAL A 5 -24.20 7.90 -21.56
N SER A 6 -24.58 6.69 -21.97
CA SER A 6 -24.14 5.48 -21.32
C SER A 6 -22.65 5.36 -21.60
N ASP A 7 -21.82 5.64 -20.60
CA ASP A 7 -20.34 5.50 -20.65
C ASP A 7 -19.86 4.05 -20.89
N TYR A 8 -20.77 3.15 -21.27
CA TYR A 8 -20.51 1.74 -21.49
C TYR A 8 -20.36 1.45 -22.99
N PRO A 9 -19.42 0.58 -23.37
CA PRO A 9 -18.53 -0.20 -22.51
C PRO A 9 -17.40 0.62 -21.88
N ARG A 10 -17.21 0.50 -20.56
CA ARG A 10 -16.08 1.11 -19.84
C ARG A 10 -14.90 0.16 -19.93
N LYS A 11 -13.93 0.47 -20.79
CA LYS A 11 -12.63 -0.22 -20.83
C LYS A 11 -11.54 0.80 -20.57
N HIS A 12 -10.83 0.66 -19.46
CA HIS A 12 -9.69 1.51 -19.17
C HIS A 12 -8.47 0.65 -18.80
N VAL A 13 -7.32 1.15 -19.21
CA VAL A 13 -6.02 0.54 -18.92
C VAL A 13 -5.56 1.08 -17.58
N GLY A 14 -5.18 0.20 -16.66
CA GLY A 14 -4.60 0.57 -15.39
C GLY A 14 -3.12 0.93 -15.54
N LYS A 15 -2.60 1.68 -14.58
CA LYS A 15 -1.18 2.06 -14.54
C LYS A 15 -0.23 0.85 -14.59
N VAL A 16 -0.64 -0.30 -14.08
CA VAL A 16 0.19 -1.51 -14.12
C VAL A 16 0.30 -2.02 -15.54
N ALA A 17 -0.80 -2.09 -16.28
CA ALA A 17 -0.77 -2.41 -17.70
C ALA A 17 0.07 -1.39 -18.51
N GLU A 18 -0.11 -0.07 -18.29
CA GLU A 18 0.67 0.97 -18.97
C GLU A 18 2.18 0.81 -18.76
N VAL A 19 2.61 0.64 -17.50
CA VAL A 19 4.02 0.49 -17.13
C VAL A 19 4.64 -0.80 -17.68
N ASN A 20 3.83 -1.80 -18.00
CA ASN A 20 4.25 -3.05 -18.63
C ASN A 20 4.10 -3.04 -20.16
N GLY A 21 3.67 -1.93 -20.76
CA GLY A 21 3.40 -1.84 -22.20
C GLY A 21 2.24 -2.72 -22.64
N MET A 22 1.34 -3.08 -21.72
CA MET A 22 0.17 -3.91 -22.00
C MET A 22 -0.96 -3.06 -22.55
N THR A 23 -1.59 -3.55 -23.59
CA THR A 23 -2.78 -3.00 -24.23
C THR A 23 -4.02 -3.80 -23.88
N ILE A 24 -5.20 -3.23 -24.19
CA ILE A 24 -6.52 -3.86 -24.02
C ILE A 24 -6.63 -5.19 -24.81
N ALA A 25 -5.75 -5.40 -25.81
CA ALA A 25 -5.72 -6.59 -26.67
C ALA A 25 -4.78 -7.70 -26.17
N ASP A 26 -3.96 -7.45 -25.14
CA ASP A 26 -2.85 -8.34 -24.78
C ASP A 26 -3.25 -9.54 -23.90
N GLY A 27 -4.53 -9.70 -23.59
CA GLY A 27 -4.95 -10.89 -22.87
C GLY A 27 -6.44 -11.02 -22.58
N PRO A 28 -6.83 -12.19 -22.06
CA PRO A 28 -8.20 -12.45 -21.69
C PRO A 28 -8.62 -11.59 -20.51
N TRP A 29 -9.83 -11.04 -20.61
CA TRP A 29 -10.50 -10.30 -19.54
C TRP A 29 -11.23 -11.31 -18.65
N ILE A 30 -10.75 -11.50 -17.44
CA ILE A 30 -11.23 -12.53 -16.51
C ILE A 30 -12.20 -11.96 -15.48
N ALA A 31 -13.13 -12.80 -15.01
CA ALA A 31 -14.09 -12.40 -13.99
C ALA A 31 -13.42 -12.22 -12.62
N VAL A 32 -14.06 -11.46 -11.73
CA VAL A 32 -13.64 -11.22 -10.33
C VAL A 32 -13.23 -12.50 -9.60
N ARG A 33 -13.93 -13.61 -9.82
CA ARG A 33 -13.65 -14.89 -9.16
C ARG A 33 -12.30 -15.48 -9.58
N GLU A 34 -11.96 -15.38 -10.87
CA GLU A 34 -10.66 -15.83 -11.38
C GLU A 34 -9.56 -14.87 -10.96
N ALA A 35 -9.84 -13.56 -10.93
CA ALA A 35 -8.91 -12.56 -10.39
C ALA A 35 -8.55 -12.84 -8.92
N PHE A 36 -9.53 -13.25 -8.10
CA PHE A 36 -9.30 -13.70 -6.74
C PHE A 36 -8.44 -14.97 -6.68
N ALA A 37 -8.66 -15.93 -7.57
CA ALA A 37 -7.85 -17.16 -7.60
C ALA A 37 -6.37 -16.89 -7.91
N ILE A 38 -6.08 -15.85 -8.71
CA ILE A 38 -4.71 -15.46 -9.08
C ILE A 38 -4.05 -14.62 -7.98
N THR A 39 -4.76 -13.62 -7.47
CA THR A 39 -4.15 -12.60 -6.59
C THR A 39 -4.47 -12.79 -5.11
N GLY A 40 -5.48 -13.57 -4.75
CA GLY A 40 -6.03 -13.62 -3.40
C GLY A 40 -6.77 -12.36 -2.96
N LEU A 41 -6.96 -11.37 -3.85
CA LEU A 41 -7.61 -10.09 -3.55
C LEU A 41 -9.13 -10.18 -3.63
N ARG A 42 -9.81 -9.77 -2.56
CA ARG A 42 -11.28 -9.69 -2.53
C ARG A 42 -11.79 -8.66 -3.56
N SER A 43 -13.02 -8.87 -4.03
CA SER A 43 -13.69 -8.02 -5.02
C SER A 43 -13.66 -6.53 -4.67
N GLY A 44 -13.89 -6.16 -3.41
CA GLY A 44 -13.84 -4.76 -2.96
C GLY A 44 -12.47 -4.10 -3.11
N VAL A 45 -11.40 -4.88 -2.98
CA VAL A 45 -10.03 -4.36 -3.16
C VAL A 45 -9.73 -4.13 -4.64
N LEU A 46 -10.13 -5.07 -5.50
CA LEU A 46 -10.01 -4.92 -6.96
C LEU A 46 -10.81 -3.72 -7.47
N MET A 47 -12.05 -3.53 -7.00
CA MET A 47 -12.87 -2.36 -7.34
C MET A 47 -12.21 -1.06 -6.89
N ARG A 48 -11.64 -1.02 -5.69
CA ARG A 48 -10.93 0.17 -5.21
C ARG A 48 -9.68 0.47 -6.04
N TRP A 49 -8.93 -0.55 -6.44
CA TRP A 49 -7.72 -0.38 -7.24
C TRP A 49 -8.04 0.07 -8.67
N GLU A 50 -9.15 -0.41 -9.21
CA GLU A 50 -9.74 0.09 -10.46
C GLU A 50 -10.12 1.57 -10.34
N GLU A 51 -10.84 1.96 -9.28
CA GLU A 51 -11.23 3.36 -9.04
C GLU A 51 -10.01 4.29 -8.86
N GLU A 52 -8.91 3.77 -8.30
CA GLU A 52 -7.61 4.48 -8.21
C GLU A 52 -6.81 4.45 -9.53
N GLY A 53 -7.33 3.79 -10.59
CA GLY A 53 -6.69 3.66 -11.90
C GLY A 53 -5.43 2.80 -11.91
N LEU A 54 -5.28 1.91 -10.93
CA LEU A 54 -4.08 1.08 -10.76
C LEU A 54 -4.12 -0.17 -11.64
N ILE A 55 -5.30 -0.78 -11.77
CA ILE A 55 -5.52 -1.99 -12.56
C ILE A 55 -6.55 -1.74 -13.67
N SER A 56 -6.42 -2.47 -14.77
CA SER A 56 -7.31 -2.39 -15.92
C SER A 56 -8.62 -3.11 -15.64
N ALA A 57 -9.73 -2.46 -15.99
CA ALA A 57 -11.05 -3.07 -15.90
C ALA A 57 -11.86 -2.84 -17.18
N ALA A 58 -12.69 -3.84 -17.49
CA ALA A 58 -13.68 -3.83 -18.54
C ALA A 58 -15.06 -4.11 -17.96
N GLN A 59 -16.03 -3.28 -18.33
CA GLN A 59 -17.43 -3.48 -18.00
C GLN A 59 -18.29 -3.17 -19.23
N ASP A 60 -19.02 -4.19 -19.71
CA ASP A 60 -19.78 -4.10 -20.97
C ASP A 60 -21.09 -3.30 -20.81
N SER A 61 -21.69 -3.30 -19.61
CA SER A 61 -22.89 -2.54 -19.25
C SER A 61 -22.94 -2.28 -17.74
N GLU A 62 -23.78 -1.36 -17.28
CA GLU A 62 -23.92 -1.02 -15.86
C GLU A 62 -24.22 -2.21 -14.94
N ARG A 63 -24.94 -3.22 -15.46
CA ARG A 63 -25.27 -4.46 -14.72
C ARG A 63 -24.37 -5.64 -15.08
N SER A 64 -23.47 -5.48 -16.06
CA SER A 64 -22.53 -6.53 -16.44
C SER A 64 -21.47 -6.70 -15.35
N PRO A 65 -21.03 -7.93 -15.08
CA PRO A 65 -19.94 -8.18 -14.15
C PRO A 65 -18.65 -7.53 -14.66
N ARG A 66 -17.88 -6.94 -13.73
CA ARG A 66 -16.57 -6.38 -14.04
C ARG A 66 -15.57 -7.49 -14.38
N ARG A 67 -14.74 -7.22 -15.37
CA ARG A 67 -13.66 -8.10 -15.80
C ARG A 67 -12.32 -7.37 -15.70
N TYR A 68 -11.27 -8.10 -15.36
CA TYR A 68 -9.92 -7.57 -15.16
C TYR A 68 -8.95 -8.22 -16.14
N LEU A 69 -7.89 -7.50 -16.51
CA LEU A 69 -6.90 -8.02 -17.46
C LEU A 69 -6.04 -9.09 -16.78
N LYS A 70 -6.10 -10.34 -17.25
CA LYS A 70 -5.38 -11.45 -16.62
C LYS A 70 -3.86 -11.27 -16.56
N PRO A 71 -3.15 -10.91 -17.66
CA PRO A 71 -1.70 -10.71 -17.62
C PRO A 71 -1.24 -9.68 -16.58
N GLU A 72 -2.02 -8.62 -16.39
CA GLU A 72 -1.75 -7.58 -15.40
C GLU A 72 -1.86 -8.15 -13.97
N LEU A 73 -2.90 -8.95 -13.71
CA LEU A 73 -3.11 -9.57 -12.41
C LEU A 73 -2.06 -10.64 -12.07
N GLU A 74 -1.49 -11.32 -13.07
CA GLU A 74 -0.36 -12.23 -12.86
C GLU A 74 0.91 -11.48 -12.42
N ILE A 75 1.14 -10.28 -12.96
CA ILE A 75 2.23 -9.41 -12.49
C ILE A 75 1.96 -8.98 -11.05
N VAL A 76 0.74 -8.53 -10.76
CA VAL A 76 0.31 -8.17 -9.41
C VAL A 76 0.52 -9.33 -8.43
N ALA A 77 0.17 -10.56 -8.82
CA ALA A 77 0.37 -11.75 -8.01
C ALA A 77 1.86 -12.13 -7.81
N LYS A 78 2.74 -11.77 -8.74
CA LYS A 78 4.20 -11.94 -8.56
C LYS A 78 4.80 -10.92 -7.59
N LEU A 79 4.13 -9.78 -7.36
CA LEU A 79 4.53 -8.80 -6.35
C LEU A 79 4.22 -9.28 -4.92
N SER A 80 3.40 -10.33 -4.78
CA SER A 80 3.10 -10.94 -3.50
C SER A 80 4.18 -11.93 -3.08
N THR A 81 4.88 -11.64 -1.98
CA THR A 81 5.93 -12.50 -1.43
C THR A 81 5.43 -13.52 -0.41
N ASN A 82 4.32 -13.28 0.31
CA ASN A 82 3.74 -14.21 1.31
C ASN A 82 2.26 -13.88 1.68
N GLY A 83 1.41 -13.59 0.70
CA GLY A 83 0.00 -13.24 0.93
C GLY A 83 -0.59 -12.42 -0.22
N PRO A 84 -1.82 -11.90 -0.11
CA PRO A 84 -2.39 -11.04 -1.15
C PRO A 84 -1.51 -9.79 -1.37
N PRO A 85 -1.28 -9.37 -2.62
CA PRO A 85 -0.38 -8.27 -2.93
C PRO A 85 -0.91 -6.96 -2.33
N SER A 86 -0.03 -6.19 -1.71
CA SER A 86 -0.41 -4.93 -1.07
C SER A 86 -0.37 -3.77 -2.07
N LEU A 87 -1.22 -2.76 -1.83
CA LEU A 87 -1.24 -1.51 -2.61
C LEU A 87 0.15 -0.82 -2.60
N ARG A 88 0.91 -0.97 -1.51
CA ARG A 88 2.27 -0.43 -1.38
C ARG A 88 3.26 -1.18 -2.27
N ALA A 89 3.21 -2.52 -2.33
CA ALA A 89 4.04 -3.30 -3.25
C ALA A 89 3.77 -2.88 -4.71
N LEU A 90 2.49 -2.65 -5.04
CA LEU A 90 2.08 -2.16 -6.34
C LEU A 90 2.59 -0.75 -6.64
N ARG A 91 2.40 0.20 -5.71
CA ARG A 91 2.89 1.57 -5.88
C ARG A 91 4.42 1.62 -5.94
N ARG A 92 5.11 0.85 -5.10
CA ARG A 92 6.58 0.70 -5.17
C ARG A 92 6.99 0.18 -6.54
N TYR A 93 6.36 -0.86 -7.05
CA TYR A 93 6.63 -1.36 -8.41
C TYR A 93 6.44 -0.27 -9.49
N LEU A 94 5.35 0.49 -9.42
CA LEU A 94 5.09 1.59 -10.36
C LEU A 94 6.11 2.73 -10.23
N THR A 95 6.54 3.07 -9.01
CA THR A 95 7.52 4.14 -8.73
C THR A 95 8.97 3.72 -8.95
N SER A 96 9.27 2.42 -8.89
CA SER A 96 10.59 1.86 -9.19
C SER A 96 10.83 1.66 -10.69
N ARG A 97 9.80 1.82 -11.53
CA ARG A 97 9.89 1.63 -12.98
C ARG A 97 9.79 2.88 -13.89
N PRO A 98 10.18 4.11 -13.48
CA PRO A 98 10.23 5.22 -14.42
C PRO A 98 11.53 5.16 -15.23
N ARG A 99 11.40 5.07 -16.56
CA ARG A 99 12.45 5.24 -17.59
C ARG A 99 13.58 4.19 -17.65
N ASP A 100 13.28 3.02 -18.18
CA ASP A 100 14.32 2.18 -18.83
C ASP A 100 13.96 1.87 -20.29
N LYS A 101 13.45 2.90 -20.98
CA LYS A 101 13.24 2.92 -22.43
C LYS A 101 13.55 4.30 -22.98
N SER A 102 14.74 4.82 -22.68
CA SER A 102 15.33 5.96 -23.38
C SER A 102 16.84 5.98 -23.09
N ASP A 103 17.60 5.04 -23.67
CA ASP A 103 18.89 5.39 -24.29
C ASP A 103 19.48 4.18 -25.02
N ASP A 104 19.13 4.08 -26.29
CA ASP A 104 20.09 3.70 -27.31
C ASP A 104 21.25 4.72 -27.28
N ARG A 105 22.38 4.38 -26.62
CA ARG A 105 23.75 4.74 -27.08
C ARG A 105 24.86 4.25 -26.13
N LEU A 106 25.50 3.16 -26.58
CA LEU A 106 26.90 2.71 -26.47
C LEU A 106 27.70 2.77 -25.14
N PRO A 107 28.57 1.77 -24.89
CA PRO A 107 29.39 1.67 -23.70
C PRO A 107 30.64 2.54 -23.83
N ASN A 108 31.06 3.20 -22.75
CA ASN A 108 32.47 3.55 -22.63
C ASN A 108 33.00 3.20 -21.25
N ASP A 109 34.00 2.33 -21.33
CA ASP A 109 34.94 1.87 -20.35
C ASP A 109 35.63 3.04 -19.61
N SER A 110 35.80 2.91 -18.30
CA SER A 110 37.01 3.28 -17.56
C SER A 110 36.82 3.01 -16.07
N THR A 111 37.53 1.98 -15.61
CA THR A 111 37.94 1.72 -14.24
C THR A 111 38.49 2.95 -13.52
N ASP A 112 38.13 3.15 -12.25
CA ASP A 112 39.15 3.26 -11.20
C ASP A 112 38.60 2.90 -9.81
N THR A 113 39.47 2.27 -9.04
CA THR A 113 39.19 1.62 -7.75
C THR A 113 39.60 2.56 -6.62
N GLY A 114 38.68 2.86 -5.69
CA GLY A 114 38.95 3.67 -4.50
C GLY A 114 38.21 3.13 -3.27
N THR A 115 38.96 2.40 -2.46
CA THR A 115 38.61 1.64 -1.25
C THR A 115 38.11 2.49 -0.06
N GLN A 116 36.98 2.05 0.54
CA GLN A 116 36.54 2.06 1.97
C GLN A 116 36.68 3.37 2.79
N GLN A 117 35.74 3.80 3.65
CA GLN A 117 35.17 3.08 4.79
C GLN A 117 34.17 3.99 5.54
N ALA A 118 33.11 3.37 6.09
CA ALA A 118 32.23 3.81 7.19
C ALA A 118 31.25 4.99 6.98
N ASP A 119 29.97 4.65 6.76
CA ASP A 119 29.04 4.65 7.90
C ASP A 119 27.79 3.80 7.61
N THR A 120 27.61 2.77 8.43
CA THR A 120 26.42 1.91 8.47
C THR A 120 25.46 2.51 9.48
N LEU A 121 24.44 3.25 9.01
CA LEU A 121 23.31 3.66 9.85
C LEU A 121 21.99 3.45 9.09
N ALA A 122 21.39 2.31 9.45
CA ALA A 122 20.09 1.74 9.11
C ALA A 122 19.07 2.61 8.31
N PRO A 123 18.60 2.15 7.13
CA PRO A 123 17.44 2.73 6.44
C PRO A 123 16.10 2.53 7.18
N ASP A 124 16.07 1.80 8.30
CA ASP A 124 14.85 1.40 9.01
C ASP A 124 14.15 2.55 9.78
N GLY A 125 14.86 3.61 10.17
CA GLY A 125 14.27 4.75 10.89
C GLY A 125 13.29 5.56 10.04
N SER A 126 13.66 5.79 8.78
CA SER A 126 12.91 6.61 7.83
C SER A 126 11.55 5.99 7.45
N GLU A 127 11.51 4.66 7.23
CA GLU A 127 10.25 3.99 6.90
C GLU A 127 9.27 3.98 8.06
N SER A 128 9.74 3.68 9.28
CA SER A 128 8.92 3.74 10.50
C SER A 128 8.33 5.13 10.71
N ALA A 129 9.15 6.18 10.57
CA ALA A 129 8.72 7.55 10.73
C ALA A 129 7.61 7.93 9.73
N ALA A 130 7.72 7.47 8.48
CA ALA A 130 6.70 7.69 7.46
C ALA A 130 5.35 7.03 7.85
N PHE A 131 5.37 5.80 8.36
CA PHE A 131 4.15 5.12 8.83
C PHE A 131 3.49 5.86 10.00
N LEU A 132 4.30 6.29 10.98
CA LEU A 132 3.82 7.03 12.13
C LEU A 132 3.30 8.42 11.75
N ALA A 133 3.89 9.07 10.75
CA ALA A 133 3.41 10.35 10.23
C ALA A 133 2.01 10.21 9.58
N VAL A 134 1.80 9.17 8.78
CA VAL A 134 0.48 8.87 8.20
C VAL A 134 -0.55 8.60 9.29
N LEU A 135 -0.20 7.75 10.26
CA LEU A 135 -1.08 7.45 11.39
C LEU A 135 -1.40 8.70 12.21
N ALA A 136 -0.41 9.54 12.52
CA ALA A 136 -0.61 10.78 13.25
C ALA A 136 -1.59 11.73 12.53
N ASN A 137 -1.48 11.86 11.20
CA ASN A 137 -2.42 12.69 10.43
C ASN A 137 -3.85 12.17 10.52
N LEU A 138 -4.06 10.85 10.45
CA LEU A 138 -5.40 10.26 10.60
C LEU A 138 -5.95 10.44 12.03
N LEU A 139 -5.09 10.27 13.04
CA LEU A 139 -5.49 10.46 14.45
C LEU A 139 -5.90 11.91 14.73
N ARG A 140 -5.19 12.90 14.17
CA ARG A 140 -5.59 14.31 14.24
C ARG A 140 -6.97 14.54 13.61
N GLY A 141 -7.25 13.92 12.47
CA GLY A 141 -8.58 13.94 11.84
C GLY A 141 -9.69 13.34 12.71
N GLN A 142 -9.35 12.51 13.70
CA GLN A 142 -10.27 11.92 14.67
C GLN A 142 -10.32 12.68 16.01
N LYS A 143 -9.79 13.91 16.06
CA LYS A 143 -9.69 14.73 17.28
C LYS A 143 -8.86 14.08 18.40
N LEU A 144 -7.87 13.27 18.03
CA LEU A 144 -6.85 12.77 18.95
C LEU A 144 -5.57 13.57 18.79
N SER A 145 -4.76 13.60 19.84
CA SER A 145 -3.50 14.37 19.90
C SER A 145 -2.31 13.41 19.85
N PRO A 146 -1.74 13.15 18.65
CA PRO A 146 -0.49 12.41 18.52
C PRO A 146 0.72 13.34 18.72
N GLU A 147 1.59 12.96 19.62
CA GLU A 147 2.87 13.59 19.94
C GLU A 147 3.99 12.63 19.52
N ALA A 148 4.89 13.08 18.65
CA ALA A 148 6.04 12.26 18.26
C ALA A 148 7.10 12.28 19.37
N VAL A 149 7.50 11.10 19.85
CA VAL A 149 8.50 10.93 20.92
C VAL A 149 9.83 10.50 20.33
N SER A 150 9.79 9.68 19.28
CA SER A 150 10.94 9.29 18.47
C SER A 150 10.51 8.92 17.05
N GLU A 151 11.47 8.65 16.17
CA GLU A 151 11.21 8.17 14.79
C GLU A 151 10.40 6.86 14.72
N ARG A 152 10.34 6.12 15.83
CA ARG A 152 9.64 4.84 15.93
C ARG A 152 8.52 4.82 16.94
N ARG A 153 8.22 5.94 17.59
CA ARG A 153 7.20 6.00 18.64
C ARG A 153 6.45 7.33 18.65
N ILE A 154 5.13 7.24 18.74
CA ILE A 154 4.23 8.36 19.03
C ILE A 154 3.45 8.08 20.31
N HIS A 155 3.14 9.13 21.07
CA HIS A 155 2.17 9.10 22.14
C HIS A 155 0.84 9.64 21.63
N VAL A 156 -0.24 8.94 21.89
CA VAL A 156 -1.58 9.38 21.52
C VAL A 156 -2.36 9.65 22.79
N THR A 157 -2.97 10.83 22.86
CA THR A 157 -3.89 11.21 23.94
C THR A 157 -5.24 11.61 23.37
N ARG A 158 -6.29 11.45 24.19
CA ARG A 158 -7.65 11.92 23.85
C ARG A 158 -7.86 13.37 24.28
N ASP A 159 -7.36 13.72 25.44
CA ASP A 159 -7.32 15.08 25.99
C ASP A 159 -6.06 15.22 26.87
N ALA A 160 -5.79 16.44 27.35
CA ALA A 160 -4.61 16.74 28.16
C ALA A 160 -4.58 15.99 29.51
N ALA A 161 -5.74 15.51 30.00
CA ALA A 161 -5.88 14.81 31.27
C ALA A 161 -5.91 13.28 31.12
N SER A 162 -6.05 12.77 29.89
CA SER A 162 -6.18 11.35 29.59
C SER A 162 -4.84 10.64 29.65
N ARG A 163 -4.89 9.37 30.07
CA ARG A 163 -3.73 8.47 29.97
C ARG A 163 -3.27 8.36 28.51
N ARG A 164 -1.95 8.39 28.35
CA ARG A 164 -1.30 8.34 27.04
C ARG A 164 -1.09 6.89 26.61
N VAL A 165 -1.31 6.62 25.33
CA VAL A 165 -0.97 5.34 24.71
C VAL A 165 0.26 5.52 23.84
N ALA A 166 1.33 4.78 24.13
CA ALA A 166 2.51 4.74 23.29
C ALA A 166 2.30 3.74 22.14
N ILE A 167 2.35 4.25 20.92
CA ILE A 167 2.31 3.47 19.68
C ILE A 167 3.69 3.44 19.06
N GLU A 168 4.16 2.23 18.77
CA GLU A 168 5.43 1.97 18.13
C GLU A 168 5.22 1.37 16.75
N CYS A 169 6.10 1.70 15.80
CA CYS A 169 6.18 1.02 14.52
C CYS A 169 7.47 0.19 14.49
N ARG A 170 7.34 -1.13 14.37
CA ARG A 170 8.49 -2.04 14.38
C ARG A 170 8.28 -3.24 13.45
N ARG A 171 9.38 -3.82 12.99
CA ARG A 171 9.35 -5.02 12.14
C ARG A 171 9.06 -6.25 12.97
N ARG A 172 8.27 -7.17 12.42
CA ARG A 172 7.92 -8.44 13.06
C ARG A 172 8.52 -9.60 12.29
N ALA A 173 9.54 -10.24 12.87
CA ALA A 173 10.29 -11.32 12.23
C ALA A 173 9.43 -12.54 11.85
N SER A 174 8.38 -12.84 12.63
CA SER A 174 7.45 -13.94 12.32
C SER A 174 6.67 -13.75 11.02
N ASP A 175 6.59 -12.52 10.52
CA ASP A 175 5.73 -12.15 9.40
C ASP A 175 6.57 -11.64 8.21
N GLY A 176 7.78 -12.18 8.04
CA GLY A 176 8.69 -11.78 6.96
C GLY A 176 9.23 -10.36 7.11
N ASP A 177 9.48 -9.95 8.35
CA ASP A 177 9.95 -8.61 8.74
C ASP A 177 9.05 -7.46 8.26
N ARG A 178 7.73 -7.70 8.18
CA ARG A 178 6.73 -6.67 7.89
C ARG A 178 6.66 -5.64 9.00
N TRP A 179 6.30 -4.42 8.65
CA TRP A 179 6.08 -3.33 9.60
C TRP A 179 4.73 -3.47 10.28
N TRP A 180 4.73 -3.40 11.61
CA TRP A 180 3.54 -3.49 12.42
C TRP A 180 3.48 -2.34 13.42
N PHE A 181 2.27 -1.83 13.65
CA PHE A 181 2.00 -1.00 14.80
C PHE A 181 1.86 -1.89 16.03
N SER A 182 2.45 -1.44 17.12
CA SER A 182 2.36 -2.10 18.43
C SER A 182 2.17 -1.07 19.52
N TRP A 183 1.71 -1.52 20.68
CA TRP A 183 1.53 -0.67 21.85
C TRP A 183 1.94 -1.41 23.13
N GLY A 184 2.30 -0.65 24.16
CA GLY A 184 2.71 -1.21 25.46
C GLY A 184 3.96 -2.08 25.40
N GLY A 185 4.88 -1.82 24.45
CA GLY A 185 6.15 -2.54 24.33
C GLY A 185 6.06 -3.98 23.80
N GLY A 186 4.87 -4.49 23.48
CA GLY A 186 4.70 -5.93 23.23
C GLY A 186 3.49 -6.33 22.38
N VAL A 187 2.39 -5.58 22.45
CA VAL A 187 1.13 -6.00 21.86
C VAL A 187 1.05 -5.49 20.42
N TRP A 188 0.97 -6.42 19.47
CA TRP A 188 0.79 -6.12 18.05
C TRP A 188 -0.66 -5.70 17.78
N LEU A 189 -0.85 -4.57 17.11
CA LEU A 189 -2.18 -4.03 16.80
C LEU A 189 -2.62 -4.47 15.40
N CYS A 190 -1.90 -3.99 14.40
CA CYS A 190 -2.15 -4.28 13.00
C CYS A 190 -0.90 -3.96 12.18
N GLU A 191 -0.93 -4.37 10.93
CA GLU A 191 0.11 -4.02 9.98
C GLU A 191 0.17 -2.51 9.73
N ALA A 192 1.38 -1.97 9.56
CA ALA A 192 1.59 -0.54 9.34
C ALA A 192 1.00 -0.01 8.03
N ASP A 193 0.75 -0.91 7.07
CA ASP A 193 0.11 -0.64 5.78
C ASP A 193 -1.41 -0.45 5.88
N ASN A 194 -2.03 -0.71 7.05
CA ASN A 194 -3.46 -0.49 7.29
C ASN A 194 -3.70 0.63 8.33
N PRO A 195 -3.37 1.91 8.03
CA PRO A 195 -3.40 2.98 9.03
C PRO A 195 -4.82 3.32 9.50
N THR A 196 -5.86 3.03 8.71
CA THR A 196 -7.26 3.15 9.15
C THR A 196 -7.64 2.11 10.20
N GLU A 197 -7.16 0.86 10.04
CA GLU A 197 -7.32 -0.18 11.06
C GLU A 197 -6.54 0.18 12.32
N ALA A 198 -5.33 0.72 12.16
CA ALA A 198 -4.52 1.22 13.26
C ALA A 198 -5.27 2.27 14.09
N VAL A 199 -5.99 3.21 13.47
CA VAL A 199 -6.82 4.18 14.18
C VAL A 199 -7.91 3.51 15.02
N VAL A 200 -8.58 2.47 14.49
CA VAL A 200 -9.60 1.71 15.23
C VAL A 200 -8.98 1.04 16.45
N GLN A 201 -7.83 0.38 16.25
CA GLN A 201 -7.09 -0.30 17.30
C GLN A 201 -6.55 0.67 18.36
N VAL A 202 -6.03 1.83 17.97
CA VAL A 202 -5.59 2.91 18.88
C VAL A 202 -6.76 3.44 19.71
N LYS A 203 -7.95 3.61 19.11
CA LYS A 203 -9.16 4.02 19.86
C LYS A 203 -9.65 2.93 20.82
N ALA A 204 -9.47 1.66 20.49
CA ALA A 204 -9.78 0.55 21.40
C ALA A 204 -8.76 0.50 22.56
N ALA A 205 -7.48 0.67 22.24
CA ALA A 205 -6.38 0.77 23.18
C ALA A 205 -6.57 1.92 24.20
N LEU A 206 -6.90 3.12 23.72
CA LEU A 206 -7.20 4.28 24.57
C LEU A 206 -8.40 4.03 25.51
N ARG A 207 -9.43 3.30 25.05
CA ARG A 207 -10.57 2.90 25.88
C ARG A 207 -10.19 1.87 26.94
N THR A 208 -9.23 1.01 26.64
CA THR A 208 -8.75 -0.03 27.58
C THR A 208 -7.89 0.60 28.67
N VAL A 209 -7.04 1.57 28.32
CA VAL A 209 -6.15 2.25 29.28
C VAL A 209 -6.85 3.37 30.04
N GLY A 210 -7.87 3.99 29.41
CA GLY A 210 -8.70 5.06 29.98
C GLY A 210 -10.10 4.63 30.41
N GLY A 211 -10.36 3.33 30.56
CA GLY A 211 -11.53 2.84 31.30
C GLY A 211 -11.39 3.15 32.80
N PRO A 212 -12.51 3.25 33.55
CA PRO A 212 -12.52 3.67 34.96
C PRO A 212 -11.57 2.87 35.84
#